data_AF-A0A2E2L616-F1
#
_entry.id   AF-A0A2E2L616-F1
#
_cell.length_a   1.000
_cell.length_b   1.000
_cell.length_c   1.000
_cell.angle_alpha   90.00
_cell.angle_beta   90.00
_cell.angle_gamma   90.00
#
_symmetry.space_group_name_H-M   'P 1'
#
loop_
_entity.id
_entity.type
_entity.pdbx_description
1 polymer ?
#
loop_
_entity_poly.entity_id
_entity_poly.type
_entity_poly.pdbx_seq_one_letter_code
_entity_poly.pdbx_strand_id
1 'polypeptide(L)'
;MVIMLGLVVLAAFVLVPTIGTYVEQRQRIDALEAAVALAQDDVEDLEAQQDRWRDPAFITTQARERLYYVKPGEVVYLVDNDLASADLPQEQEPVSEDVEQTRNDWMTQMVRSVTEAGLAQTVVPVDSGTEDPATSEPTDDPTP
;
A
#
# COMPACT_ATOMS: atom_id res chain seq x y z
N MET A 1 65.64 -44.20 12.97
CA MET A 1 64.96 -43.06 13.62
C MET A 1 65.03 -41.79 12.76
N VAL A 2 66.22 -41.32 12.34
CA VAL A 2 66.38 -40.08 11.54
C VAL A 2 65.62 -40.09 10.21
N ILE A 3 65.62 -41.21 9.49
CA ILE A 3 64.89 -41.35 8.21
C ILE A 3 63.37 -41.21 8.41
N MET A 4 62.84 -41.84 9.46
CA MET A 4 61.41 -41.73 9.78
C MET A 4 61.02 -40.30 10.13
N LEU A 5 61.83 -39.61 10.93
CA LEU A 5 61.61 -38.20 11.27
C LEU A 5 61.64 -37.32 10.01
N GLY A 6 62.59 -37.55 9.11
CA GLY A 6 62.68 -36.84 7.84
C GLY A 6 61.45 -37.02 6.95
N LEU A 7 60.89 -38.24 6.88
CA LEU A 7 59.67 -38.51 6.12
C LEU A 7 58.45 -37.80 6.69
N VAL A 8 58.31 -37.73 8.02
CA VAL A 8 57.20 -37.02 8.67
C VAL A 8 57.28 -35.51 8.38
N VAL A 9 58.48 -34.93 8.46
CA VAL A 9 58.68 -33.50 8.16
C VAL A 9 58.37 -33.21 6.68
N LEU A 10 58.82 -34.06 5.76
CA LEU A 10 58.54 -33.90 4.33
C LEU A 10 57.04 -34.04 4.03
N ALA A 11 56.36 -35.02 4.64
CA ALA A 11 54.91 -35.18 4.52
C ALA A 11 54.16 -33.96 5.05
N ALA A 12 54.55 -33.42 6.20
CA ALA A 12 53.96 -32.21 6.77
C ALA A 12 54.19 -30.99 5.87
N PHE A 13 55.41 -30.82 5.33
CA PHE A 13 55.73 -29.72 4.43
C PHE A 13 54.89 -29.71 3.14
N VAL A 14 54.59 -30.89 2.60
CA VAL A 14 53.71 -31.04 1.43
C VAL A 14 52.23 -30.82 1.80
N LEU A 15 51.81 -31.23 3.00
CA LEU A 15 50.40 -31.21 3.40
C LEU A 15 49.91 -29.81 3.85
N VAL A 16 50.77 -29.01 4.47
CA VAL A 16 50.41 -27.66 4.94
C VAL A 16 49.86 -26.75 3.81
N PRO A 17 50.54 -26.59 2.65
CA PRO A 17 50.03 -25.72 1.58
C PRO A 17 48.72 -26.22 0.97
N THR A 18 48.47 -27.54 0.88
CA THR A 18 47.21 -28.06 0.31
C THR A 18 46.00 -27.75 1.19
N ILE A 19 46.14 -27.82 2.51
CA ILE A 19 45.05 -27.46 3.44
C ILE A 19 44.64 -25.99 3.26
N GLY A 20 45.61 -25.08 3.13
CA GLY A 20 45.35 -23.67 2.87
C GLY A 20 44.57 -23.44 1.57
N THR A 21 45.01 -24.08 0.48
CA THR A 21 44.34 -23.96 -0.83
C THR A 21 42.91 -24.51 -0.83
N TYR A 22 42.66 -25.60 -0.09
CA TYR A 22 41.32 -26.17 0.00
C TYR A 22 40.34 -25.25 0.74
N VAL A 23 40.77 -24.64 1.84
CA VAL A 23 39.95 -23.67 2.58
C VAL A 23 39.64 -22.44 1.71
N GLU A 24 40.63 -21.93 0.98
CA GLU A 24 40.44 -20.80 0.07
C GLU A 24 39.48 -21.14 -1.09
N GLN A 25 39.62 -22.34 -1.67
CA GLN A 25 38.68 -22.82 -2.69
C GLN A 25 37.25 -22.92 -2.13
N ARG A 26 37.08 -23.41 -0.91
CA ARG A 26 35.76 -23.52 -0.28
C ARG A 26 35.14 -22.14 -0.06
N GLN A 27 35.90 -21.19 0.47
CA GLN A 27 35.45 -19.80 0.64
C GLN A 27 35.07 -19.17 -0.70
N ARG A 28 35.85 -19.43 -1.76
CA ARG A 28 35.55 -18.91 -3.09
C ARG A 28 34.27 -19.50 -3.68
N ILE A 29 34.00 -20.79 -3.47
CA ILE A 29 32.75 -21.43 -3.89
C ILE A 29 31.57 -20.79 -3.14
N ASP A 30 31.65 -20.71 -1.81
CA ASP A 30 30.57 -20.15 -1.00
C ASP A 30 30.30 -18.67 -1.39
N ALA A 31 31.34 -17.89 -1.68
CA ALA A 31 31.21 -16.50 -2.15
C ALA A 31 30.58 -16.40 -3.55
N LEU A 32 30.92 -17.30 -4.47
CA LEU A 32 30.34 -17.36 -5.81
C LEU A 32 28.87 -17.78 -5.77
N GLU A 33 28.53 -18.77 -4.94
CA GLU A 33 27.15 -19.21 -4.72
C GLU A 33 26.29 -18.05 -4.17
N ALA A 34 26.81 -17.31 -3.19
CA ALA A 34 26.13 -16.13 -2.66
C ALA A 34 25.95 -15.03 -3.72
N ALA A 35 26.96 -14.79 -4.56
CA ALA A 35 26.87 -13.80 -5.64
C ALA A 35 25.84 -14.21 -6.71
N VAL A 36 25.76 -15.51 -7.03
CA VAL A 36 24.76 -16.03 -7.97
C VAL A 36 23.35 -15.91 -7.40
N ALA A 37 23.15 -16.22 -6.11
CA ALA A 37 21.86 -16.06 -5.46
C ALA A 37 21.39 -14.59 -5.50
N LEU A 38 22.28 -13.66 -5.13
CA LEU A 38 21.96 -12.22 -5.17
C LEU A 38 21.63 -11.74 -6.59
N ALA A 39 22.38 -12.19 -7.60
CA ALA A 39 22.09 -11.84 -8.98
C ALA A 39 20.76 -12.44 -9.49
N GLN A 40 20.36 -13.60 -8.99
CA GLN A 40 19.07 -14.21 -9.32
C GLN A 40 17.92 -13.42 -8.71
N ASP A 41 18.04 -13.03 -7.43
CA ASP A 41 17.06 -12.18 -6.75
C ASP A 41 16.89 -10.83 -7.47
N ASP A 42 18.01 -10.20 -7.87
CA ASP A 42 17.98 -8.95 -8.65
C ASP A 42 17.25 -9.10 -9.99
N VAL A 43 17.45 -10.23 -10.67
CA VAL A 43 16.77 -10.51 -11.95
C VAL A 43 15.27 -10.70 -11.71
N GLU A 44 14.87 -11.45 -10.69
CA GLU A 44 13.45 -11.65 -10.34
C GLU A 44 12.76 -10.32 -10.02
N ASP A 45 13.41 -9.45 -9.23
CA ASP A 45 12.90 -8.13 -8.90
C ASP A 45 12.77 -7.23 -10.15
N LEU A 46 13.74 -7.30 -11.07
CA LEU A 46 13.70 -6.53 -12.32
C LEU A 46 12.63 -7.06 -13.28
N GLU A 47 12.42 -8.37 -13.37
CA GLU A 47 11.35 -8.98 -14.15
C GLU A 47 9.98 -8.61 -13.60
N ALA A 48 9.79 -8.68 -12.27
CA ALA A 48 8.56 -8.25 -11.61
C ALA A 48 8.29 -6.74 -11.82
N GLN A 49 9.33 -5.91 -11.82
CA GLN A 49 9.19 -4.51 -12.22
C GLN A 49 8.77 -4.39 -13.68
N GLN A 50 9.46 -5.05 -14.60
CA GLN A 50 9.15 -5.00 -16.02
C GLN A 50 7.68 -5.36 -16.27
N ASP A 51 7.19 -6.45 -15.67
CA ASP A 51 5.81 -6.88 -15.85
C ASP A 51 4.80 -5.84 -15.33
N ARG A 52 5.10 -5.15 -14.22
CA ARG A 52 4.30 -4.00 -13.78
C ARG A 52 4.29 -2.86 -14.79
N TRP A 53 5.44 -2.54 -15.39
CA TRP A 53 5.54 -1.51 -16.44
C TRP A 53 4.85 -1.91 -17.75
N ARG A 54 4.52 -3.19 -17.98
CA ARG A 54 3.78 -3.63 -19.18
C ARG A 54 2.29 -3.33 -19.10
N ASP A 55 1.75 -3.05 -17.92
CA ASP A 55 0.36 -2.64 -17.75
C ASP A 55 0.16 -1.15 -18.13
N PRO A 56 -0.64 -0.84 -19.16
CA PRO A 56 -0.96 0.55 -19.52
C PRO A 56 -1.58 1.36 -18.38
N ALA A 57 -2.32 0.73 -17.47
CA ALA A 57 -2.92 1.40 -16.32
C ALA A 57 -1.83 1.88 -15.33
N PHE A 58 -0.79 1.09 -15.12
CA PHE A 58 0.35 1.46 -14.28
C PHE A 58 1.13 2.63 -14.88
N ILE A 59 1.44 2.59 -16.18
CA ILE A 59 2.14 3.68 -16.88
C ILE A 59 1.34 4.99 -16.77
N THR A 60 0.03 4.94 -17.04
CA THR A 60 -0.81 6.16 -17.01
C THR A 60 -0.93 6.77 -15.62
N THR A 61 -0.98 5.96 -14.58
CA THR A 61 -0.97 6.43 -13.18
C THR A 61 0.36 7.10 -12.84
N GLN A 62 1.49 6.42 -13.10
CA GLN A 62 2.83 6.96 -12.85
C GLN A 62 3.12 8.25 -13.63
N ALA A 63 2.66 8.32 -14.88
CA ALA A 63 2.80 9.48 -15.75
C ALA A 63 1.99 10.68 -15.22
N ARG A 64 0.79 10.45 -14.70
CA ARG A 64 -0.06 11.50 -14.14
C ARG A 64 0.50 12.03 -12.81
N GLU A 65 0.92 11.15 -11.93
CA GLU A 65 1.44 11.53 -10.60
C GLU A 65 2.78 12.26 -10.67
N ARG A 66 3.71 11.81 -11.54
CA ARG A 66 5.07 12.38 -11.60
C ARG A 66 5.28 13.43 -12.68
N LEU A 67 4.62 13.27 -13.83
CA LEU A 67 4.87 14.10 -15.01
C LEU A 67 3.68 14.99 -15.36
N TYR A 68 2.59 14.92 -14.58
CA TYR A 68 1.34 15.66 -14.83
C TYR A 68 0.78 15.44 -16.25
N TYR A 69 1.06 14.27 -16.83
CA TYR A 69 0.54 13.94 -18.15
C TYR A 69 -0.95 13.61 -18.09
N VAL A 70 -1.66 13.99 -19.15
CA VAL A 70 -3.10 13.80 -19.31
C VAL A 70 -3.45 13.18 -20.64
N LYS A 71 -4.63 12.55 -20.70
CA LYS A 71 -5.14 12.02 -21.97
C LYS A 71 -5.58 13.17 -22.86
N PRO A 72 -5.49 13.04 -24.20
CA PRO A 72 -6.05 14.03 -25.11
C PRO A 72 -7.54 14.29 -24.79
N GLY A 73 -7.91 15.55 -24.58
CA GLY A 73 -9.28 15.98 -24.26
C GLY A 73 -9.61 16.11 -22.77
N GLU A 74 -8.67 15.78 -21.87
CA GLU A 74 -8.83 15.97 -20.42
C GLU A 74 -8.42 17.41 -20.01
N VAL A 75 -9.21 18.07 -19.16
CA VAL A 75 -8.95 19.44 -18.66
C VAL A 75 -8.40 19.36 -17.24
N VAL A 76 -7.18 19.84 -17.02
CA VAL A 76 -6.53 19.88 -15.70
C VAL A 76 -6.84 21.19 -15.00
N TYR A 77 -7.30 21.11 -13.75
CA TYR A 77 -7.39 22.26 -12.86
C TYR A 77 -6.19 22.21 -11.91
N LEU A 78 -5.30 23.21 -11.99
CA LEU A 78 -4.26 23.42 -11.01
C LEU A 78 -4.79 24.45 -10.00
N VAL A 79 -4.98 24.04 -8.75
CA VAL A 79 -5.36 24.97 -7.67
C VAL A 79 -4.07 25.58 -7.15
N ASP A 80 -3.75 26.77 -7.63
CA ASP A 80 -2.74 27.61 -6.98
C ASP A 80 -3.40 28.26 -5.77
N ASN A 81 -2.82 28.05 -4.60
CA ASN A 81 -3.37 28.54 -3.34
C ASN A 81 -2.80 29.95 -3.10
N ASP A 82 -3.29 30.94 -3.87
CA ASP A 82 -2.84 32.34 -3.79
C ASP A 82 -3.32 33.07 -2.52
N LEU A 83 -4.03 32.35 -1.65
CA LEU A 83 -4.59 32.87 -0.43
C LEU A 83 -3.51 33.55 0.42
N ALA A 84 -3.83 34.76 0.91
CA ALA A 84 -3.00 35.42 1.89
C ALA A 84 -2.79 34.50 3.09
N SER A 85 -1.65 34.59 3.76
CA SER A 85 -1.34 33.73 4.91
C SER A 85 -2.39 33.77 6.03
N ALA A 86 -3.23 34.81 6.05
CA ALA A 86 -4.36 34.96 6.95
C ALA A 86 -5.59 34.10 6.58
N ASP A 87 -5.72 33.70 5.32
CA ASP A 87 -6.83 32.93 4.76
C ASP A 87 -6.49 31.43 4.57
N LEU A 88 -5.23 31.05 4.81
CA LEU A 88 -4.82 29.65 4.84
C LEU A 88 -5.43 28.97 6.09
N PRO A 89 -5.97 27.74 5.95
CA PRO A 89 -6.35 26.93 7.11
C PRO A 89 -5.13 26.81 8.03
N GLN A 90 -5.29 27.15 9.31
CA GLN A 90 -4.20 26.98 10.27
C GLN A 90 -3.77 25.51 10.28
N GLU A 91 -2.47 25.26 10.09
CA GLU A 91 -1.89 23.95 10.32
C GLU A 91 -2.33 23.46 11.70
N GLN A 92 -2.77 22.20 11.77
CA GLN A 92 -3.26 21.60 13.01
C GLN A 92 -2.20 21.81 14.09
N GLU A 93 -2.54 22.59 15.12
CA GLU A 93 -1.64 22.76 16.25
C GLU A 93 -1.27 21.39 16.82
N PRO A 94 -0.02 21.22 17.29
CA PRO A 94 0.41 19.97 17.88
C PRO A 94 -0.60 19.54 18.95
N VAL A 95 -1.11 18.32 18.80
CA VAL A 95 -2.10 17.75 19.71
C VAL A 95 -1.51 17.81 21.12
N SER A 96 -2.19 18.51 22.03
CA SER A 96 -1.77 18.62 23.42
C SER A 96 -1.65 17.23 24.04
N GLU A 97 -0.59 17.00 24.83
CA GLU A 97 -0.43 15.78 25.62
C GLU A 97 -1.41 15.72 26.80
N ASP A 98 -2.08 16.83 27.09
CA ASP A 98 -3.13 16.90 28.09
C ASP A 98 -4.42 16.24 27.60
N VAL A 99 -4.86 15.22 28.35
CA VAL A 99 -6.14 14.55 28.10
C VAL A 99 -7.27 15.43 28.63
N GLU A 100 -7.92 16.18 27.74
CA GLU A 100 -9.16 16.89 28.07
C GLU A 100 -10.36 15.94 27.98
N GLN A 101 -11.11 15.81 29.09
CA GLN A 101 -12.41 15.14 29.06
C GLN A 101 -13.42 16.01 28.32
N THR A 102 -13.76 15.62 27.10
CA THR A 102 -14.89 16.21 26.39
C THR A 102 -16.18 15.92 27.16
N ARG A 103 -17.10 16.89 27.20
CA ARG A 103 -18.40 16.73 27.89
C ARG A 103 -19.31 15.68 27.25
N ASN A 104 -18.95 15.23 26.03
CA ASN A 104 -19.74 14.30 25.24
C ASN A 104 -19.03 12.95 25.11
N ASP A 105 -19.43 11.99 25.94
CA ASP A 105 -19.03 10.59 25.78
C ASP A 105 -19.81 9.96 24.62
N TRP A 106 -19.23 10.06 23.43
CA TRP A 106 -19.79 9.50 22.19
C TRP A 106 -19.98 7.98 22.26
N MET A 107 -19.15 7.27 23.03
CA MET A 107 -19.25 5.81 23.17
C MET A 107 -20.50 5.45 23.95
N THR A 108 -20.74 6.12 25.07
CA THR A 108 -21.99 5.97 25.83
C THR A 108 -23.22 6.40 25.01
N GLN A 109 -23.12 7.48 24.23
CA GLN A 109 -24.22 7.93 23.37
C GLN A 109 -24.54 6.92 22.25
N MET A 110 -23.53 6.33 21.62
CA MET A 110 -23.71 5.31 20.59
C MET A 110 -24.39 4.06 21.16
N VAL A 111 -23.92 3.55 22.30
CA VAL A 111 -24.52 2.38 22.97
C VAL A 111 -25.95 2.66 23.40
N ARG A 112 -26.23 3.87 23.91
CA ARG A 112 -27.59 4.29 24.27
C ARG A 112 -28.51 4.30 23.05
N SER A 113 -28.07 4.86 21.93
CA SER A 113 -28.88 4.93 20.71
C SER A 113 -29.29 3.54 20.20
N VAL A 114 -28.36 2.57 20.20
CA VAL A 114 -28.67 1.19 19.80
C VAL A 114 -29.69 0.55 20.76
N THR A 115 -29.55 0.81 22.05
CA THR A 115 -30.46 0.29 23.08
C THR A 115 -31.85 0.91 22.95
N GLU A 116 -31.94 2.22 22.77
CA GLU A 116 -33.21 2.93 22.56
C GLU A 116 -33.89 2.48 21.27
N ALA A 117 -33.15 2.29 20.19
CA ALA A 117 -33.68 1.77 18.93
C ALA A 117 -34.20 0.33 19.08
N GLY A 118 -33.53 -0.52 19.87
CA GLY A 118 -33.99 -1.88 20.16
C GLY A 118 -35.24 -1.93 21.05
N LEU A 119 -35.49 -0.88 21.84
CA LEU A 119 -36.68 -0.74 22.69
C LEU A 119 -37.80 0.05 22.00
N ALA A 120 -37.54 0.65 20.83
CA ALA A 120 -38.53 1.41 20.10
C ALA A 120 -39.64 0.49 19.59
N GLN A 121 -40.88 0.76 20.00
CA GLN A 121 -42.04 0.06 19.47
C GLN A 121 -42.31 0.55 18.04
N THR A 122 -42.18 -0.32 17.04
CA THR A 122 -42.59 0.00 15.67
C THR A 122 -44.07 0.36 15.64
N VAL A 123 -44.38 1.58 15.23
CA VAL A 123 -45.75 2.00 14.92
C VAL A 123 -46.18 1.21 13.68
N VAL A 124 -47.11 0.27 13.84
CA VAL A 124 -47.77 -0.40 12.71
C VAL A 124 -48.57 0.67 11.96
N PRO A 125 -48.37 0.86 10.65
CA PRO A 125 -49.19 1.80 9.90
C PRO A 125 -50.64 1.32 9.98
N VAL A 126 -51.53 2.22 10.44
CA VAL A 126 -52.98 2.01 10.28
C VAL A 126 -53.25 1.98 8.79
N ASP A 127 -53.73 0.85 8.30
CA ASP A 127 -54.23 0.66 6.95
C ASP A 127 -55.45 1.57 6.74
N SER A 128 -55.21 2.80 6.26
CA SER A 128 -56.24 3.65 5.71
C SER A 128 -56.56 3.14 4.31
N GLY A 129 -57.57 2.30 4.25
CA GLY A 129 -58.02 1.63 3.05
C GLY A 129 -58.37 2.58 1.89
N THR A 130 -58.18 2.02 0.70
CA THR A 130 -58.98 2.19 -0.52
C THR A 130 -59.51 3.58 -0.82
N GLU A 131 -58.86 4.28 -1.75
CA GLU A 131 -59.57 4.94 -2.86
C GLU A 131 -58.66 5.05 -4.09
N ASP A 132 -58.91 4.14 -5.03
CA ASP A 132 -58.56 4.26 -6.44
C ASP A 132 -59.54 5.27 -7.08
N PRO A 133 -59.03 6.26 -7.83
CA PRO A 133 -59.61 6.46 -9.14
C PRO A 133 -58.51 6.60 -10.20
N ALA A 134 -58.31 5.52 -10.94
CA ALA A 134 -58.60 5.42 -12.36
C ALA A 134 -58.34 6.69 -13.21
N THR A 135 -57.44 6.46 -14.18
CA THR A 135 -57.48 7.02 -15.53
C THR A 135 -56.87 8.41 -15.72
N SER A 136 -55.70 8.43 -16.36
CA SER A 136 -55.20 9.59 -17.08
C SER A 136 -54.49 9.13 -18.36
N GLU A 137 -55.25 9.14 -19.45
CA GLU A 137 -54.78 9.36 -20.82
C GLU A 137 -55.94 10.04 -21.57
N PRO A 138 -55.71 10.72 -22.70
CA PRO A 138 -54.59 11.57 -23.12
C PRO A 138 -55.13 12.96 -23.56
N THR A 139 -54.31 13.88 -24.09
CA THR A 139 -54.64 14.74 -25.27
C THR A 139 -53.56 15.81 -25.52
N ASP A 140 -53.25 15.91 -26.81
CA ASP A 140 -52.35 16.79 -27.54
C ASP A 140 -52.47 18.32 -27.34
N ASP A 141 -51.36 18.96 -27.75
CA ASP A 141 -51.25 20.22 -28.52
C ASP A 141 -50.86 21.52 -27.77
N PRO A 142 -50.40 22.58 -28.48
CA PRO A 142 -48.97 22.91 -28.58
C PRO A 142 -48.67 24.34 -28.10
N THR A 143 -47.38 24.72 -28.17
CA THR A 143 -46.80 26.05 -27.90
C THR A 143 -47.56 27.20 -28.60
N PRO A 144 -47.51 28.42 -28.05
CA PRO A 144 -46.35 29.31 -28.27
C PRO A 144 -45.76 29.94 -27.00
#